data_AF-A0A8H7KFE1-F1
#
_entry.id   AF-A0A8H7KFE1-F1
#
_cell.length_a   1.000
_cell.length_b   1.000
_cell.length_c   1.000
_cell.angle_alpha   90.00
_cell.angle_beta   90.00
_cell.angle_gamma   90.00
#
_symmetry.space_group_name_H-M   'P 1'
#
loop_
_entity.id
_entity.type
_entity.pdbx_description
1 polymer ?
#
loop_
_entity_poly.entity_id
_entity_poly.type
_entity_poly.pdbx_seq_one_letter_code
_entity_poly.pdbx_strand_id
1 'polypeptide(L)'
;MTNLDAFLRRFALWEAKMGDFERTHSSDSELTTRLSLRLYHITFRTVLRGTSFGPETRFDSLLGYFEYAVRLVMCLRRKLATTNVIGLSLEPGVIVPLWIVCQRCRHPSLRRAALKLLGEANRVEGVWPSDGAAAVMKAVAALEEKSLGPIDAEPFAPPDSGASFLPDVPWIIWSKPQFDMPTTLSWANVPVIPETMRVRDILGSKRVADRQVDLRLLMSSGNSAEPYGMPVELTVSY
;
A
#
# COMPACT_ATOMS: atom_id res chain seq x y z
N MET A 1 -15.53 -24.95 14.15
CA MET A 1 -14.99 -24.01 13.14
C MET A 1 -15.13 -22.61 13.71
N THR A 2 -14.04 -21.86 13.81
CA THR A 2 -14.12 -20.47 14.28
C THR A 2 -14.79 -19.58 13.22
N ASN A 3 -15.29 -18.41 13.62
CA ASN A 3 -15.83 -17.43 12.66
C ASN A 3 -14.76 -17.01 11.62
N LEU A 4 -13.50 -16.96 12.05
CA LEU A 4 -12.36 -16.67 11.19
C LEU A 4 -12.13 -17.79 10.15
N ASP A 5 -12.19 -19.07 10.53
CA ASP A 5 -12.03 -20.19 9.59
C ASP A 5 -13.11 -20.18 8.51
N ALA A 6 -14.36 -19.87 8.91
CA ALA A 6 -15.48 -19.76 7.99
C ALA A 6 -15.28 -18.59 7.01
N PHE A 7 -14.80 -17.45 7.51
CA PHE A 7 -14.45 -16.30 6.70
C PHE A 7 -13.34 -16.62 5.69
N LEU A 8 -12.23 -17.22 6.13
CA LEU A 8 -11.09 -17.55 5.26
C LEU A 8 -11.48 -18.53 4.15
N ARG A 9 -12.36 -19.50 4.43
CA ARG A 9 -12.91 -20.41 3.41
C ARG A 9 -13.75 -19.68 2.37
N ARG A 10 -14.63 -18.76 2.79
CA ARG A 10 -15.43 -17.94 1.87
C ARG A 10 -14.55 -17.01 1.03
N PHE A 11 -13.51 -16.47 1.63
CA PHE A 11 -12.55 -15.62 0.93
C PHE A 11 -11.76 -16.39 -0.14
N ALA A 12 -11.26 -17.59 0.18
CA ALA A 12 -10.61 -18.46 -0.81
C ALA A 12 -11.56 -18.87 -1.96
N LEU A 13 -12.84 -19.11 -1.65
CA LEU A 13 -13.87 -19.36 -2.67
C LEU A 13 -14.10 -18.14 -3.57
N TRP A 14 -14.14 -16.94 -2.98
CA TRP A 14 -14.25 -15.70 -3.74
C TRP A 14 -13.04 -15.53 -4.68
N GLU A 15 -11.82 -15.75 -4.19
CA GLU A 15 -10.61 -15.70 -5.03
C GLU A 15 -10.71 -16.70 -6.18
N ALA A 16 -11.09 -17.96 -5.94
CA ALA A 16 -11.24 -18.93 -7.02
C ALA A 16 -12.23 -18.45 -8.12
N LYS A 17 -13.35 -17.84 -7.72
CA LYS A 17 -14.34 -17.27 -8.66
C LYS A 17 -13.85 -16.05 -9.42
N MET A 18 -12.94 -15.26 -8.85
CA MET A 18 -12.35 -14.11 -9.56
C MET A 18 -11.53 -14.56 -10.78
N GLY A 19 -11.01 -15.79 -10.77
CA GLY A 19 -10.41 -16.38 -11.96
C GLY A 19 -11.41 -16.52 -13.11
N ASP A 20 -12.66 -16.85 -12.82
CA ASP A 20 -13.72 -16.98 -13.84
C ASP A 20 -14.14 -15.60 -14.36
N PHE A 21 -14.22 -14.62 -13.45
CA PHE A 21 -14.49 -13.22 -13.79
C PHE A 21 -13.45 -12.68 -14.78
N GLU A 22 -12.15 -12.82 -14.51
CA GLU A 22 -11.12 -12.29 -15.42
C GLU A 22 -11.07 -13.01 -16.76
N ARG A 23 -11.40 -14.32 -16.81
CA ARG A 23 -11.50 -15.05 -18.08
C ARG A 23 -12.68 -14.59 -18.93
N THR A 24 -13.78 -14.18 -18.29
CA THR A 24 -14.97 -13.68 -19.00
C THR A 24 -14.87 -12.18 -19.36
N HIS A 25 -14.09 -11.42 -18.59
CA HIS A 25 -13.90 -9.97 -18.75
C HIS A 25 -12.46 -9.65 -19.17
N SER A 26 -11.97 -10.32 -20.22
CA SER A 26 -10.58 -10.23 -20.67
C SER A 26 -10.32 -9.08 -21.64
N SER A 27 -11.33 -8.24 -21.92
CA SER A 27 -11.17 -7.15 -22.87
C SER A 27 -10.18 -6.09 -22.35
N ASP A 28 -9.60 -5.33 -23.28
CA ASP A 28 -8.69 -4.23 -22.95
C ASP A 28 -9.42 -3.06 -22.27
N SER A 29 -10.71 -2.86 -22.59
CA SER A 29 -11.59 -1.90 -21.90
C SER A 29 -11.79 -2.22 -20.42
N GLU A 30 -11.76 -3.50 -20.05
CA GLU A 30 -11.96 -3.97 -18.66
C GLU A 30 -10.65 -4.12 -17.89
N LEU A 31 -9.50 -3.81 -18.52
CA LEU A 31 -8.20 -3.95 -17.88
C LEU A 31 -8.08 -3.10 -16.62
N THR A 32 -8.59 -1.86 -16.64
CA THR A 32 -8.57 -0.96 -15.47
C THR A 32 -9.33 -1.58 -14.30
N THR A 33 -10.53 -2.11 -14.55
CA THR A 33 -11.36 -2.78 -13.53
C THR A 33 -10.64 -3.99 -12.93
N ARG A 34 -10.07 -4.87 -13.77
CA ARG A 34 -9.32 -6.05 -13.31
C ARG A 34 -8.12 -5.66 -12.45
N LEU A 35 -7.36 -4.65 -12.88
CA LEU A 35 -6.20 -4.16 -12.13
C LEU A 35 -6.61 -3.51 -10.80
N SER A 36 -7.69 -2.73 -10.78
CA SER A 36 -8.22 -2.12 -9.54
C SER A 36 -8.74 -3.18 -8.56
N LEU A 37 -9.42 -4.22 -9.04
CA LEU A 37 -9.86 -5.34 -8.21
C LEU A 37 -8.67 -6.09 -7.60
N ARG A 38 -7.63 -6.38 -8.39
CA ARG A 38 -6.39 -6.97 -7.88
C ARG A 38 -5.69 -6.05 -6.87
N LEU A 39 -5.72 -4.74 -7.07
CA LEU A 39 -5.11 -3.76 -6.16
C LEU A 39 -5.80 -3.78 -4.79
N TYR A 40 -7.13 -3.74 -4.75
CA TYR A 40 -7.86 -3.80 -3.48
C TYR A 40 -7.78 -5.18 -2.83
N HIS A 41 -7.73 -6.24 -3.64
CA HIS A 41 -7.48 -7.59 -3.13
C HIS A 41 -6.12 -7.68 -2.42
N ILE A 42 -5.02 -7.20 -3.03
CA ILE A 42 -3.70 -7.24 -2.39
C ILE A 42 -3.66 -6.34 -1.16
N THR A 43 -4.30 -5.17 -1.19
CA THR A 43 -4.42 -4.29 -0.03
C THR A 43 -5.16 -4.98 1.11
N PHE A 44 -6.28 -5.63 0.82
CA PHE A 44 -7.06 -6.36 1.83
C PHE A 44 -6.29 -7.55 2.40
N ARG A 45 -5.61 -8.34 1.55
CA ARG A 45 -4.69 -9.40 1.97
C ARG A 45 -3.60 -8.87 2.90
N THR A 46 -3.03 -7.70 2.60
CA THR A 46 -2.00 -7.05 3.43
C THR A 46 -2.54 -6.70 4.81
N VAL A 47 -3.74 -6.10 4.89
CA VAL A 47 -4.38 -5.76 6.17
C VAL A 47 -4.73 -7.00 6.98
N LEU A 48 -5.31 -8.02 6.34
CA LEU A 48 -5.66 -9.28 6.99
C LEU A 48 -4.43 -10.00 7.57
N ARG A 49 -3.34 -10.09 6.79
CA ARG A 49 -2.09 -10.74 7.23
C ARG A 49 -1.31 -9.93 8.24
N GLY A 50 -1.33 -8.60 8.11
CA GLY A 50 -0.69 -7.71 9.06
C GLY A 50 -1.33 -7.81 10.44
N THR A 51 -2.64 -8.08 10.54
CA THR A 51 -3.42 -8.01 11.78
C THR A 51 -3.38 -6.62 12.45
N SER A 52 -4.33 -6.37 13.34
CA SER A 52 -4.43 -5.07 14.04
C SER A 52 -3.41 -4.89 15.18
N PHE A 53 -2.82 -5.97 15.67
CA PHE A 53 -2.02 -5.97 16.91
C PHE A 53 -0.62 -6.54 16.67
N GLY A 54 0.31 -6.20 17.56
CA GLY A 54 1.71 -6.63 17.47
C GLY A 54 2.66 -5.56 16.93
N PRO A 55 3.98 -5.86 16.86
CA PRO A 55 5.00 -4.89 16.46
C PRO A 55 4.84 -4.49 15.00
N GLU A 56 5.22 -3.26 14.64
CA GLU A 56 5.20 -2.77 13.26
C GLU A 56 6.19 -3.52 12.36
N THR A 57 7.16 -4.22 12.95
CA THR A 57 8.06 -5.12 12.21
C THR A 57 7.38 -6.31 11.54
N ARG A 58 6.17 -6.67 11.97
CA ARG A 58 5.39 -7.77 11.38
C ARG A 58 5.14 -7.59 9.87
N PHE A 59 5.04 -6.33 9.43
CA PHE A 59 4.79 -5.99 8.03
C PHE A 59 5.97 -6.31 7.11
N ASP A 60 7.18 -6.54 7.62
CA ASP A 60 8.34 -6.85 6.77
C ASP A 60 8.21 -8.18 6.04
N SER A 61 7.49 -9.12 6.65
CA SER A 61 7.14 -10.40 6.02
C SER A 61 6.21 -10.22 4.81
N LEU A 62 5.63 -9.04 4.62
CA LEU A 62 4.68 -8.73 3.55
C LEU A 62 5.30 -7.94 2.39
N LEU A 63 6.64 -7.95 2.26
CA LEU A 63 7.36 -7.17 1.25
C LEU A 63 6.83 -7.42 -0.19
N GLY A 64 6.57 -8.68 -0.55
CA GLY A 64 6.02 -9.03 -1.86
C GLY A 64 4.61 -8.49 -2.10
N TYR A 65 3.80 -8.33 -1.04
CA TYR A 65 2.47 -7.74 -1.15
C TYR A 65 2.55 -6.25 -1.51
N PHE A 66 3.46 -5.53 -0.84
CA PHE A 66 3.70 -4.11 -1.13
C PHE A 66 4.27 -3.91 -2.53
N GLU A 67 5.23 -4.73 -2.94
CA GLU A 67 5.78 -4.70 -4.29
C GLU A 67 4.70 -4.92 -5.34
N TYR A 68 3.84 -5.93 -5.15
CA TYR A 68 2.75 -6.22 -6.08
C TYR A 68 1.74 -5.07 -6.17
N ALA A 69 1.38 -4.45 -5.04
CA ALA A 69 0.50 -3.28 -5.01
C ALA A 69 1.08 -2.10 -5.80
N VAL A 70 2.37 -1.78 -5.59
CA VAL A 70 3.08 -0.73 -6.33
C VAL A 70 3.08 -1.03 -7.83
N ARG A 71 3.32 -2.29 -8.22
CA ARG A 71 3.31 -2.70 -9.62
C ARG A 71 1.92 -2.58 -10.27
N LEU A 72 0.86 -2.97 -9.57
CA LEU A 72 -0.52 -2.80 -10.04
C LEU A 72 -0.86 -1.33 -10.29
N VAL A 73 -0.45 -0.43 -9.39
CA VAL A 73 -0.64 1.02 -9.56
C VAL A 73 0.13 1.54 -10.78
N MET A 74 1.36 1.09 -10.99
CA MET A 74 2.15 1.49 -12.17
C MET A 74 1.47 1.04 -13.49
N CYS A 75 0.90 -0.17 -13.52
CA CYS A 75 0.09 -0.65 -14.65
C CYS A 75 -1.16 0.20 -14.86
N LEU A 76 -1.92 0.47 -13.79
CA LEU A 76 -3.13 1.31 -13.84
C LEU A 76 -2.81 2.70 -14.40
N ARG A 77 -1.75 3.34 -13.90
CA ARG A 77 -1.31 4.66 -14.39
C ARG A 77 -0.95 4.63 -15.87
N ARG A 78 -0.22 3.60 -16.33
CA ARG A 78 0.14 3.46 -17.75
C ARG A 78 -1.11 3.33 -18.63
N LYS A 79 -2.10 2.53 -18.20
CA LYS A 79 -3.36 2.35 -18.93
C LYS A 79 -4.23 3.62 -18.95
N LEU A 80 -4.25 4.36 -17.85
CA LEU A 80 -4.97 5.63 -17.77
C LEU A 80 -4.27 6.72 -18.59
N ALA A 81 -2.93 6.73 -18.67
CA ALA A 81 -2.20 7.69 -19.48
C ALA A 81 -2.48 7.58 -20.98
N THR A 82 -2.88 6.40 -21.48
CA THR A 82 -3.32 6.22 -22.88
C THR A 82 -4.76 6.64 -23.12
N THR A 83 -5.51 6.98 -22.07
CA THR A 83 -6.95 7.24 -22.13
C THR A 83 -7.21 8.72 -21.84
N ASN A 84 -7.57 9.50 -22.85
CA ASN A 84 -7.79 10.95 -22.74
C ASN A 84 -9.16 11.35 -22.12
N VAL A 85 -9.72 10.51 -21.25
CA VAL A 85 -11.05 10.72 -20.67
C VAL A 85 -10.91 11.43 -19.33
N ILE A 86 -11.29 12.70 -19.30
CA ILE A 86 -11.58 13.41 -18.05
C ILE A 86 -13.00 13.00 -17.65
N GLY A 87 -13.12 12.17 -16.62
CA GLY A 87 -14.43 11.66 -16.19
C GLY A 87 -14.44 11.10 -14.78
N LEU A 88 -15.63 10.96 -14.21
CA LEU A 88 -15.87 10.24 -12.97
C LEU A 88 -15.64 8.75 -13.22
N SER A 89 -14.79 8.13 -12.40
CA SER A 89 -14.65 6.66 -12.36
C SER A 89 -15.34 6.12 -11.12
N LEU A 90 -16.10 5.04 -11.27
CA LEU A 90 -16.61 4.24 -10.16
C LEU A 90 -15.63 3.13 -9.75
N GLU A 91 -14.48 3.07 -10.40
CA GLU A 91 -13.45 2.08 -10.08
C GLU A 91 -12.80 2.40 -8.73
N PRO A 92 -12.42 1.37 -7.97
CA PRO A 92 -11.65 1.55 -6.75
C PRO A 92 -10.37 2.36 -7.00
N GLY A 93 -10.11 3.34 -6.14
CA GLY A 93 -9.03 4.31 -6.30
C GLY A 93 -7.63 3.83 -5.89
N VAL A 94 -6.59 4.63 -6.08
CA VAL A 94 -5.20 4.23 -5.75
C VAL A 94 -4.68 4.88 -4.47
N ILE A 95 -5.36 5.91 -3.93
CA ILE A 95 -4.84 6.67 -2.78
C ILE A 95 -4.74 5.77 -1.54
N VAL A 96 -5.80 5.04 -1.20
CA VAL A 96 -5.81 4.18 0.01
C VAL A 96 -4.79 3.02 -0.10
N PRO A 97 -4.71 2.26 -1.21
CA PRO A 97 -3.67 1.26 -1.39
C PRO A 97 -2.25 1.81 -1.24
N LEU A 98 -1.95 2.94 -1.89
CA LEU A 98 -0.63 3.59 -1.80
C LEU A 98 -0.34 4.12 -0.39
N TRP A 99 -1.33 4.69 0.29
CA TRP A 99 -1.22 5.12 1.68
C TRP A 99 -0.79 3.96 2.58
N ILE A 100 -1.45 2.80 2.45
CA ILE A 100 -1.11 1.61 3.24
C ILE A 100 0.32 1.15 2.95
N VAL A 101 0.76 1.16 1.67
CA VAL A 101 2.14 0.84 1.31
C VAL A 101 3.11 1.83 1.97
N CYS A 102 2.86 3.14 1.84
CA CYS A 102 3.72 4.19 2.39
C CYS A 102 3.84 4.08 3.92
N GLN A 103 2.72 3.84 4.61
CA GLN A 103 2.68 3.78 6.07
C GLN A 103 3.33 2.49 6.61
N ARG A 104 3.02 1.33 6.01
CA ARG A 104 3.37 0.02 6.61
C ARG A 104 4.68 -0.55 6.10
N CYS A 105 5.00 -0.42 4.81
CA CYS A 105 6.23 -0.94 4.23
C CYS A 105 7.43 -0.13 4.74
N ARG A 106 8.48 -0.79 5.25
CA ARG A 106 9.74 -0.13 5.67
C ARG A 106 10.84 -0.10 4.61
N HIS A 107 10.64 -0.80 3.50
CA HIS A 107 11.68 -0.90 2.49
C HIS A 107 11.80 0.44 1.75
N PRO A 108 12.96 1.12 1.82
CA PRO A 108 13.09 2.52 1.36
C PRO A 108 12.77 2.67 -0.13
N SER A 109 13.21 1.73 -0.97
CA SER A 109 12.93 1.77 -2.42
C SER A 109 11.43 1.73 -2.74
N LEU A 110 10.67 0.81 -2.13
CA LEU A 110 9.22 0.71 -2.36
C LEU A 110 8.46 1.88 -1.74
N ARG A 111 8.82 2.27 -0.51
CA ARG A 111 8.17 3.38 0.18
C ARG A 111 8.31 4.67 -0.63
N ARG A 112 9.49 4.97 -1.16
CA ARG A 112 9.74 6.13 -2.03
C ARG A 112 9.00 6.03 -3.36
N ALA A 113 8.95 4.85 -3.97
CA ALA A 113 8.19 4.62 -5.20
C ALA A 113 6.68 4.85 -4.98
N ALA A 114 6.12 4.32 -3.89
CA ALA A 114 4.73 4.52 -3.51
C ALA A 114 4.42 6.00 -3.22
N LEU A 115 5.31 6.70 -2.50
CA LEU A 115 5.19 8.15 -2.26
C LEU A 115 5.17 8.95 -3.55
N LYS A 116 6.06 8.64 -4.49
CA LYS A 116 6.09 9.28 -5.82
C LYS A 116 4.80 9.01 -6.59
N LEU A 117 4.36 7.75 -6.63
CA LEU A 117 3.10 7.36 -7.28
C LEU A 117 1.89 8.09 -6.67
N LEU A 118 1.88 8.26 -5.34
CA LEU A 118 0.80 8.93 -4.62
C LEU A 118 0.76 10.42 -4.93
N GLY A 119 1.91 11.11 -4.89
CA GLY A 119 2.00 12.53 -5.23
C GLY A 119 1.63 12.82 -6.70
N GLU A 120 1.99 11.91 -7.61
CA GLU A 120 1.69 12.05 -9.04
C GLU A 120 0.30 11.53 -9.45
N ALA A 121 -0.50 11.01 -8.51
CA ALA A 121 -1.81 10.44 -8.83
C ALA A 121 -2.83 11.50 -9.31
N ASN A 122 -2.59 12.78 -8.97
CA ASN A 122 -3.37 13.98 -9.31
C ASN A 122 -4.89 13.75 -9.29
N ARG A 123 -5.41 13.26 -8.15
CA ARG A 123 -6.81 12.86 -8.00
C ARG A 123 -7.32 13.09 -6.59
N VAL A 124 -8.64 13.06 -6.45
CA VAL A 124 -9.35 13.14 -5.16
C VAL A 124 -10.27 11.94 -5.01
N GLU A 125 -10.11 11.20 -3.92
CA GLU A 125 -10.91 10.01 -3.58
C GLU A 125 -11.66 10.29 -2.27
N GLY A 126 -12.90 10.75 -2.38
CA GLY A 126 -13.68 11.21 -1.23
C GLY A 126 -13.02 12.42 -0.55
N VAL A 127 -12.65 12.28 0.74
CA VAL A 127 -11.98 13.34 1.50
C VAL A 127 -10.47 13.42 1.25
N TRP A 128 -9.92 12.49 0.47
CA TRP A 128 -8.49 12.28 0.28
C TRP A 128 -8.00 12.88 -1.05
N PRO A 129 -7.36 14.06 -1.04
CA PRO A 129 -6.61 14.54 -2.19
C PRO A 129 -5.22 13.88 -2.20
N SER A 130 -4.75 13.49 -3.38
CA SER A 130 -3.52 12.70 -3.52
C SER A 130 -2.26 13.43 -3.05
N ASP A 131 -2.19 14.73 -3.30
CA ASP A 131 -1.11 15.62 -2.86
C ASP A 131 -1.03 15.72 -1.33
N GLY A 132 -2.17 15.89 -0.64
CA GLY A 132 -2.24 15.90 0.82
C GLY A 132 -1.91 14.56 1.43
N ALA A 133 -2.40 13.46 0.83
CA ALA A 133 -2.03 12.12 1.26
C ALA A 133 -0.51 11.88 1.12
N ALA A 134 0.09 12.31 0.00
CA ALA A 134 1.53 12.22 -0.23
C ALA A 134 2.33 13.07 0.76
N ALA A 135 1.88 14.30 1.05
CA ALA A 135 2.54 15.19 1.99
C ALA A 135 2.56 14.61 3.41
N VAL A 136 1.44 14.06 3.87
CA VAL A 136 1.36 13.39 5.17
C VAL A 136 2.28 12.16 5.21
N MET A 137 2.24 11.30 4.21
CA MET A 137 3.10 10.12 4.16
C MET A 137 4.59 10.48 4.06
N LYS A 138 4.94 11.59 3.38
CA LYS A 138 6.30 12.11 3.34
C LYS A 138 6.76 12.59 4.71
N ALA A 139 5.90 13.27 5.47
CA ALA A 139 6.20 13.69 6.84
C ALA A 139 6.39 12.48 7.78
N VAL A 140 5.53 11.46 7.66
CA VAL A 140 5.66 10.20 8.40
C VAL A 140 6.98 9.50 8.08
N ALA A 141 7.30 9.30 6.80
CA ALA A 141 8.55 8.66 6.40
C ALA A 141 9.79 9.43 6.93
N ALA A 142 9.78 10.76 6.82
CA ALA A 142 10.86 11.60 7.34
C ALA A 142 11.03 11.51 8.86
N LEU A 143 9.92 11.39 9.61
CA LEU A 143 9.96 11.18 11.06
C LEU A 143 10.55 9.82 11.41
N GLU A 144 10.06 8.75 10.78
CA GLU A 144 10.53 7.37 11.04
C GLU A 144 12.02 7.21 10.69
N GLU A 145 12.46 7.80 9.58
CA GLU A 145 13.82 7.65 9.04
C GLU A 145 14.84 8.62 9.66
N LYS A 146 14.41 9.54 10.55
CA LYS A 146 15.24 10.61 11.13
C LYS A 146 16.55 10.11 11.76
N SER A 147 16.54 8.90 12.32
CA SER A 147 17.69 8.31 13.02
C SER A 147 18.65 7.51 12.11
N LEU A 148 18.28 7.27 10.85
CA LEU A 148 19.01 6.36 9.96
C LEU A 148 20.10 7.03 9.11
N GLY A 149 20.25 8.35 9.20
CA GLY A 149 21.15 9.11 8.33
C GLY A 149 20.73 9.04 6.85
N PRO A 150 21.62 9.38 5.90
CA PRO A 150 21.34 9.24 4.47
C PRO A 150 21.16 7.75 4.09
N ILE A 151 19.96 7.39 3.66
CA ILE A 151 19.64 6.04 3.18
C ILE A 151 19.80 6.02 1.66
N ASP A 152 20.97 5.56 1.20
CA ASP A 152 21.18 5.25 -0.21
C ASP A 152 20.42 3.95 -0.55
N ALA A 153 19.27 4.10 -1.19
CA ALA A 153 18.50 2.96 -1.64
C ALA A 153 18.28 3.09 -3.13
N GLU A 154 18.64 2.03 -3.85
CA GLU A 154 18.41 1.93 -5.27
C GLU A 154 16.94 2.24 -5.59
N PRO A 155 16.67 3.12 -6.57
CA PRO A 155 15.32 3.38 -7.01
C PRO A 155 14.62 2.07 -7.35
N PHE A 156 13.37 1.91 -6.92
CA PHE A 156 12.60 0.73 -7.30
C PHE A 156 12.36 0.77 -8.82
N ALA A 157 13.16 -0.02 -9.54
CA ALA A 157 13.02 -0.30 -10.95
C ALA A 157 12.41 -1.70 -11.09
N PRO A 158 11.09 -1.79 -11.29
CA PRO A 158 10.47 -3.08 -11.56
C PRO A 158 11.04 -3.67 -12.87
N PRO A 159 11.13 -5.00 -13.00
CA PRO A 159 11.71 -5.65 -14.18
C PRO A 159 11.05 -5.16 -15.47
N ASP A 160 11.85 -5.04 -16.53
CA ASP A 160 11.60 -4.29 -17.77
C ASP A 160 10.15 -4.11 -18.22
N SER A 161 9.93 -2.89 -18.71
CA SER A 161 8.78 -2.23 -19.33
C SER A 161 8.08 -2.95 -20.51
N GLY A 162 8.13 -4.28 -20.58
CA GLY A 162 7.36 -5.10 -21.52
C GLY A 162 5.98 -5.50 -20.96
N ALA A 163 5.11 -6.00 -21.84
CA ALA A 163 3.71 -6.35 -21.59
C ALA A 163 3.42 -7.43 -20.52
N SER A 164 4.42 -7.83 -19.72
CA SER A 164 4.36 -8.87 -18.67
C SER A 164 4.75 -8.31 -17.28
N PHE A 165 4.40 -7.05 -17.02
CA PHE A 165 4.86 -6.33 -15.83
C PHE A 165 4.28 -6.81 -14.49
N LEU A 166 3.19 -7.57 -14.50
CA LEU A 166 2.68 -8.23 -13.31
C LEU A 166 3.11 -9.70 -13.40
N PRO A 167 3.62 -10.33 -12.33
CA PRO A 167 3.40 -11.76 -12.25
C PRO A 167 1.88 -11.91 -12.31
N ASP A 168 1.37 -12.47 -13.40
CA ASP A 168 -0.03 -12.85 -13.47
C ASP A 168 -0.19 -14.00 -12.48
N VAL A 169 -0.27 -13.67 -11.20
CA VAL A 169 -0.49 -14.64 -10.14
C VAL A 169 -1.94 -15.05 -10.30
N PRO A 170 -2.22 -16.25 -10.82
CA PRO A 170 -3.58 -16.63 -11.13
C PRO A 170 -4.40 -16.66 -9.83
N TRP A 171 -5.66 -16.22 -9.89
CA TRP A 171 -6.56 -16.19 -8.75
C TRP A 171 -6.65 -17.50 -7.97
N ILE A 172 -6.53 -18.64 -8.66
CA ILE A 172 -6.53 -19.97 -8.02
C ILE A 172 -5.34 -20.19 -7.09
N ILE A 173 -4.19 -19.54 -7.34
CA ILE A 173 -3.01 -19.63 -6.49
C ILE A 173 -3.25 -18.89 -5.18
N TRP A 174 -3.91 -17.73 -5.19
CA TRP A 174 -4.28 -16.99 -3.98
C TRP A 174 -5.17 -17.81 -3.04
N SER A 175 -6.08 -18.62 -3.60
CA SER A 175 -6.99 -19.48 -2.83
C SER A 175 -6.28 -20.57 -2.01
N LYS A 176 -4.98 -20.82 -2.26
CA LYS A 176 -4.21 -21.85 -1.55
C LYS A 176 -3.82 -21.34 -0.15
N PRO A 177 -4.04 -22.14 0.92
CA PRO A 177 -3.78 -21.69 2.30
C PRO A 177 -2.35 -21.22 2.58
N GLN A 178 -1.37 -21.77 1.87
CA GLN A 178 0.07 -21.53 2.09
C GLN A 178 0.67 -20.53 1.10
N PHE A 179 -0.13 -19.92 0.22
CA PHE A 179 0.41 -18.99 -0.76
C PHE A 179 1.00 -17.76 -0.08
N ASP A 180 2.21 -17.39 -0.48
CA ASP A 180 2.88 -16.16 -0.08
C ASP A 180 3.34 -15.41 -1.32
N MET A 181 3.31 -14.07 -1.26
CA MET A 181 3.64 -13.26 -2.43
C MET A 181 5.16 -13.14 -2.56
N PRO A 182 5.78 -13.61 -3.66
CA PRO A 182 7.20 -13.44 -3.86
C PRO A 182 7.57 -11.96 -4.04
N THR A 183 8.80 -11.62 -3.71
CA THR A 183 9.38 -10.29 -3.92
C THR A 183 10.72 -10.40 -4.65
N THR A 184 11.03 -9.39 -5.47
CA THR A 184 12.35 -9.23 -6.09
C THR A 184 13.33 -8.48 -5.19
N LEU A 185 12.86 -7.95 -4.06
CA LEU A 185 13.63 -7.12 -3.16
C LEU A 185 14.19 -7.91 -1.99
N SER A 186 15.31 -7.43 -1.45
CA SER A 186 15.98 -8.02 -0.30
C SER A 186 16.12 -6.99 0.81
N TRP A 187 15.99 -7.44 2.06
CA TRP A 187 16.31 -6.63 3.23
C TRP A 187 17.83 -6.51 3.48
N ALA A 188 18.66 -7.16 2.66
CA ALA A 188 20.11 -7.03 2.74
C ALA A 188 20.52 -5.56 2.55
N ASN A 189 21.34 -5.06 3.48
CA ASN A 189 21.83 -3.67 3.52
C ASN A 189 20.74 -2.60 3.69
N VAL A 190 19.51 -2.98 4.06
CA VAL A 190 18.46 -2.01 4.40
C VAL A 190 18.56 -1.66 5.89
N PRO A 191 18.76 -0.38 6.25
CA PRO A 191 18.81 0.02 7.64
C PRO A 191 17.46 -0.21 8.32
N VAL A 192 17.50 -0.80 9.52
CA VAL A 192 16.29 -1.12 10.28
C VAL A 192 15.80 0.13 10.99
N ILE A 193 14.59 0.59 10.65
CA ILE A 193 13.87 1.61 11.43
C ILE A 193 13.52 0.99 12.80
N PRO A 194 14.00 1.54 13.93
CA PRO A 194 13.67 1.05 15.25
C PRO A 194 12.16 1.04 15.50
N GLU A 195 11.67 0.05 16.24
CA GLU A 195 10.24 -0.08 16.52
C GLU A 195 9.68 1.18 17.21
N THR A 196 10.41 1.78 18.15
CA THR A 196 10.03 3.03 18.82
C THR A 196 9.92 4.26 17.91
N MET A 197 10.51 4.19 16.72
CA MET A 197 10.45 5.24 15.71
C MET A 197 9.30 5.02 14.72
N ARG A 198 8.59 3.88 14.77
CA ARG A 198 7.48 3.59 13.86
C ARG A 198 6.21 4.30 14.28
N VAL A 199 5.51 4.86 13.29
CA VAL A 199 4.18 5.42 13.47
C VAL A 199 3.16 4.29 13.35
N ARG A 200 2.50 3.98 14.46
CA ARG A 200 1.50 2.92 14.54
C ARG A 200 0.17 3.34 13.94
N ASP A 201 -0.31 4.52 14.33
CA ASP A 201 -1.58 5.09 13.88
C ASP A 201 -1.47 6.61 13.65
N ILE A 202 -2.35 7.13 12.80
CA ILE A 202 -2.35 8.53 12.37
C ILE A 202 -3.75 9.09 12.63
N LEU A 203 -3.85 10.07 13.51
CA LEU A 203 -5.06 10.86 13.71
C LEU A 203 -4.85 12.20 13.03
N GLY A 204 -5.77 12.61 12.15
CA GLY A 204 -5.61 13.82 11.36
C GLY A 204 -6.87 14.67 11.30
N SER A 205 -6.72 15.98 11.44
CA SER A 205 -7.76 16.97 11.16
C SER A 205 -7.34 17.86 10.00
N LYS A 206 -8.19 17.94 8.98
CA LYS A 206 -7.92 18.71 7.76
C LYS A 206 -8.50 20.13 7.87
N ARG A 207 -7.64 21.14 7.76
CA ARG A 207 -8.03 22.54 7.52
C ARG A 207 -8.09 22.78 6.02
N VAL A 208 -9.29 22.69 5.46
CA VAL A 208 -9.51 22.75 4.01
C VAL A 208 -9.11 24.10 3.42
N ALA A 209 -9.47 25.20 4.09
CA ALA A 209 -9.18 26.56 3.61
C ALA A 209 -7.67 26.83 3.50
N ASP A 210 -6.88 26.30 4.43
CA ASP A 210 -5.44 26.55 4.53
C ASP A 210 -4.60 25.48 3.82
N ARG A 211 -5.25 24.46 3.23
CA ARG A 211 -4.60 23.24 2.71
C ARG A 211 -3.59 22.65 3.70
N GLN A 212 -4.05 22.49 4.94
CA GLN A 212 -3.23 21.95 6.03
C GLN A 212 -3.89 20.73 6.66
N VAL A 213 -3.07 19.84 7.20
CA VAL A 213 -3.49 18.71 8.03
C VAL A 213 -2.71 18.78 9.33
N ASP A 214 -3.41 18.90 10.46
CA ASP A 214 -2.79 18.64 11.76
C ASP A 214 -2.84 17.15 12.03
N LEU A 215 -1.71 16.63 12.46
CA LEU A 215 -1.52 15.21 12.71
C LEU A 215 -1.15 15.02 14.17
N ARG A 216 -1.75 14.01 14.76
CA ARG A 216 -1.29 13.37 15.99
C ARG A 216 -0.90 11.94 15.64
N LEU A 217 0.40 11.71 15.59
CA LEU A 217 1.01 10.43 15.26
C LEU A 217 1.16 9.62 16.53
N LEU A 218 0.52 8.44 16.57
CA LEU A 218 0.67 7.51 17.68
C LEU A 218 1.89 6.62 17.39
N MET A 219 2.97 6.86 18.12
CA MET A 219 4.22 6.12 17.97
C MET A 219 4.10 4.72 18.58
N SER A 220 4.83 3.75 18.06
CA SER A 220 5.00 2.47 18.73
C SER A 220 5.93 2.61 19.94
N SER A 221 5.67 1.88 21.01
CA SER A 221 6.51 1.88 22.22
C SER A 221 7.67 0.88 22.15
N GLY A 222 7.63 -0.07 21.21
CA GLY A 222 8.49 -1.26 21.23
C GLY A 222 8.08 -2.35 22.23
N ASN A 223 7.07 -2.10 23.08
CA ASN A 223 6.57 -3.05 24.08
C ASN A 223 5.21 -3.62 23.64
N SER A 224 5.07 -4.95 23.63
CA SER A 224 3.82 -5.62 23.26
C SER A 224 2.67 -5.41 24.24
N ALA A 225 2.95 -5.14 25.52
CA ALA A 225 1.93 -4.93 26.55
C ALA A 225 1.34 -3.51 26.52
N GLU A 226 2.17 -2.52 26.18
CA GLU A 226 1.79 -1.11 26.09
C GLU A 226 2.10 -0.61 24.68
N PRO A 227 1.22 -0.82 23.68
CA PRO A 227 1.59 -0.69 22.26
C PRO A 227 1.87 0.74 21.78
N TYR A 228 1.53 1.75 22.58
CA TYR A 228 1.64 3.17 22.21
C TYR A 228 2.72 3.87 23.04
N GLY A 229 3.67 4.48 22.34
CA GLY A 229 4.66 5.38 22.92
C GLY A 229 4.15 6.82 22.99
N MET A 230 5.06 7.77 23.23
CA MET A 230 4.74 9.19 23.26
C MET A 230 4.26 9.67 21.88
N PRO A 231 3.09 10.33 21.78
CA PRO A 231 2.59 10.82 20.51
C PRO A 231 3.43 11.99 20.00
N VAL A 232 3.49 12.14 18.67
CA VAL A 232 4.13 13.28 18.00
C VAL A 232 3.06 14.09 17.28
N GLU A 233 3.03 15.39 17.54
CA GLU A 233 2.12 16.32 16.86
C GLU A 233 2.88 17.12 15.80
N LEU A 234 2.29 17.25 14.61
CA LEU A 234 2.85 18.06 13.53
C LEU A 234 1.79 18.54 12.56
N THR A 235 2.03 19.68 11.93
CA THR A 235 1.17 20.24 10.88
C THR A 235 1.85 20.11 9.53
N VAL A 236 1.11 19.59 8.54
CA VAL A 236 1.57 19.43 7.15
C VAL A 236 0.77 20.35 6.24
N SER A 237 1.46 21.19 5.48
CA SER A 237 0.88 21.94 4.36
C SER A 237 1.05 21.16 3.06
N TYR A 238 0.07 21.24 2.16
CA TYR A 238 0.10 20.54 0.88
C TYR A 238 -0.59 21.31 -0.24
#